data_AF-A0A1F4E427-F1
#
_entry.id   AF-A0A1F4E427-F1
#
_cell.length_a   1.000
_cell.length_b   1.000
_cell.length_c   1.000
_cell.angle_alpha   90.00
_cell.angle_beta   90.00
_cell.angle_gamma   90.00
#
_symmetry.space_group_name_H-M   'P 1'
#
loop_
_entity.id
_entity.type
_entity.pdbx_description
1 polymer ?
#
loop_
_entity_poly.entity_id
_entity_poly.type
_entity_poly.pdbx_seq_one_letter_code
_entity_poly.pdbx_strand_id
1 'polypeptide(L)' 'MDELVSRIREASRFVPLERLAVSPQCGFSNSVMGSAITPADEERKLRLIVETAWRVWGEDTSLGWRSICQ' A
#
# COMPACT_ATOMS: atom_id res chain seq x y z
N MET A 1 8.96 -5.17 -3.55
CA MET A 1 7.52 -5.37 -3.86
C MET A 1 7.08 -6.79 -3.52
N ASP A 2 7.79 -7.83 -4.00
CA ASP A 2 7.36 -9.23 -3.76
C ASP A 2 7.22 -9.57 -2.27
N GLU A 3 8.11 -9.04 -1.43
CA GLU A 3 8.01 -9.16 0.03
C GLU A 3 6.69 -8.60 0.58
N LEU A 4 6.26 -7.41 0.12
CA LEU A 4 5.00 -6.80 0.56
C LEU A 4 3.80 -7.66 0.19
N VAL A 5 3.78 -8.16 -1.05
CA VAL A 5 2.74 -9.07 -1.53
C VAL A 5 2.70 -10.35 -0.68
N SER A 6 3.87 -10.93 -0.38
CA SER A 6 3.99 -12.12 0.46
C SER A 6 3.43 -11.87 1.86
N ARG A 7 3.79 -10.74 2.49
CA ARG A 7 3.30 -10.39 3.83
C ARG A 7 1.80 -10.16 3.88
N ILE A 8 1.23 -9.55 2.84
CA ILE A 8 -0.23 -9.36 2.74
C ILE A 8 -0.95 -10.71 2.62
N ARG A 9 -0.42 -11.65 1.81
CA ARG A 9 -0.97 -13.01 1.67
C ARG A 9 -0.79 -13.86 2.94
N GLU A 10 0.24 -13.60 3.72
CA GLU A 10 0.38 -14.23 5.04
C GLU A 10 -0.66 -13.68 6.02
N ALA A 11 -0.86 -12.36 6.05
CA ALA A 11 -1.89 -11.72 6.87
C ALA A 11 -3.30 -12.22 6.51
N SER A 12 -3.53 -12.57 5.23
CA SER A 12 -4.81 -13.10 4.78
C SER A 12 -5.17 -14.49 5.36
N ARG A 13 -4.25 -15.13 6.08
CA ARG A 13 -4.53 -16.35 6.87
C ARG A 13 -5.33 -16.05 8.15
N PHE A 14 -5.29 -14.81 8.63
CA PHE A 14 -5.92 -14.39 9.88
C PHE A 14 -7.19 -13.55 9.64
N VAL A 15 -7.20 -12.75 8.58
CA VAL A 15 -8.31 -11.86 8.20
C VAL A 15 -8.55 -12.03 6.70
N PRO A 16 -9.80 -12.10 6.21
CA PRO A 16 -10.06 -12.20 4.77
C PRO A 16 -9.37 -11.10 3.97
N LEU A 17 -8.86 -11.43 2.77
CA LEU A 17 -8.04 -10.53 1.95
C LEU A 17 -8.77 -9.23 1.59
N GLU A 18 -10.08 -9.31 1.40
CA GLU A 18 -11.00 -8.21 1.12
C GLU A 18 -11.19 -7.23 2.30
N ARG A 19 -10.71 -7.59 3.50
CA ARG A 19 -10.71 -6.74 4.70
C ARG A 19 -9.31 -6.23 5.06
N LEU A 20 -8.33 -6.45 4.20
CA LEU A 20 -6.96 -5.97 4.36
C LEU A 20 -6.70 -4.78 3.42
N ALA A 21 -5.86 -3.84 3.88
CA ALA A 21 -5.38 -2.72 3.09
C ALA A 21 -3.88 -2.51 3.35
N VAL A 22 -3.20 -1.84 2.42
CA VAL A 22 -1.78 -1.48 2.54
C VAL A 22 -1.62 0.04 2.60
N SER A 23 -0.82 0.52 3.54
CA SER A 23 -0.54 1.95 3.76
C SER A 23 0.92 2.17 4.17
N PRO A 24 1.43 3.41 4.16
CA PRO A 24 2.71 3.72 4.78
C PRO A 24 2.66 3.45 6.28
N GLN A 25 3.81 3.13 6.88
CA GLN A 25 3.89 2.86 8.33
C GLN A 25 3.57 4.09 9.19
N CYS A 26 4.01 5.27 8.74
CA CYS A 26 3.75 6.56 9.37
C CYS A 26 3.37 7.58 8.29
N GLY A 27 2.68 8.65 8.71
CA GLY A 27 2.45 9.81 7.85
C GLY A 27 3.77 10.50 7.47
N PHE A 28 3.76 11.20 6.35
CA PHE A 28 4.94 11.92 5.83
C PHE A 28 5.29 13.19 6.63
N SER A 29 4.44 13.60 7.58
CA SER A 29 4.52 14.87 8.31
C SER A 29 5.19 14.79 9.71
N ASN A 30 5.94 13.72 10.04
CA ASN A 30 6.40 13.52 11.43
C ASN A 30 7.71 14.28 11.76
N SER A 31 7.55 15.51 12.28
CA SER A 31 8.62 16.46 12.67
C SER A 31 9.34 16.17 14.01
N VAL A 32 9.35 14.94 14.53
CA VAL A 32 9.92 14.69 15.89
C VAL A 32 11.21 13.85 15.86
N MET A 33 11.50 13.14 14.76
CA MET A 33 12.74 12.34 14.66
C MET A 33 13.17 12.16 13.19
N GLY A 34 13.78 13.20 12.62
CA GLY A 34 14.87 13.07 11.64
C GLY A 34 14.65 12.22 10.39
N SER A 35 13.60 12.45 9.60
CA SER A 35 13.59 12.02 8.19
C SER A 35 12.74 12.96 7.35
N ALA A 36 13.26 14.16 7.08
CA ALA A 36 12.72 14.97 6.00
C ALA A 36 12.91 14.18 4.69
N ILE A 37 11.81 13.67 4.16
CA ILE A 37 11.79 12.99 2.87
C ILE A 37 11.52 14.01 1.79
N THR A 38 12.10 13.80 0.62
CA THR A 38 11.84 14.70 -0.51
C THR A 38 10.47 14.39 -1.12
N PRO A 39 9.84 15.33 -1.85
CA PRO A 39 8.62 15.04 -2.61
C PRO A 39 8.78 13.86 -3.59
N ALA A 40 9.99 13.65 -4.12
CA ALA A 40 10.29 12.50 -4.98
C ALA A 40 10.30 11.17 -4.21
N ASP A 41 10.75 11.18 -2.95
CA ASP A 41 10.69 10.01 -2.08
C ASP A 41 9.24 9.71 -1.65
N GLU A 42 8.44 10.74 -1.39
CA GLU A 42 7.00 10.61 -1.15
C GLU A 42 6.30 9.97 -2.35
N GLU A 43 6.54 10.50 -3.56
CA GLU A 43 5.98 9.93 -4.79
C GLU A 43 6.41 8.46 -4.95
N ARG A 44 7.69 8.14 -4.74
CA ARG A 44 8.19 6.78 -4.86
C ARG A 44 7.52 5.83 -3.87
N LYS A 45 7.30 6.27 -2.62
CA LYS A 45 6.60 5.49 -1.59
C LYS A 45 5.14 5.26 -1.96
N LEU A 46 4.44 6.31 -2.39
CA LEU A 46 3.05 6.22 -2.81
C LEU A 46 2.89 5.31 -4.04
N ARG A 47 3.78 5.43 -5.02
CA ARG A 47 3.80 4.57 -6.21
C ARG A 47 3.98 3.10 -5.84
N LEU A 48 4.92 2.78 -4.93
CA LEU A 48 5.13 1.41 -4.47
C LEU A 48 3.87 0.82 -3.81
N ILE A 49 3.16 1.62 -3.01
CA ILE A 49 1.91 1.20 -2.35
C ILE A 49 0.84 0.90 -3.40
N VAL A 50 0.64 1.80 -4.36
CA VAL A 50 -0.32 1.63 -5.45
C VAL A 50 -0.01 0.36 -6.25
N GLU A 51 1.22 0.21 -6.75
CA GLU A 51 1.62 -0.97 -7.53
C GLU A 51 1.46 -2.28 -6.74
N THR A 52 1.78 -2.26 -5.44
CA THR A 52 1.57 -3.41 -4.55
C THR A 52 0.08 -3.73 -4.44
N ALA A 53 -0.78 -2.72 -4.27
CA ALA A 53 -2.22 -2.91 -4.16
C ALA A 53 -2.81 -3.48 -5.45
N TRP A 54 -2.41 -2.98 -6.62
CA TRP A 54 -2.80 -3.53 -7.92
C TRP A 54 -2.45 -5.01 -8.04
N ARG A 55 -1.25 -5.40 -7.58
CA ARG A 55 -0.80 -6.80 -7.68
C ARG A 55 -1.53 -7.76 -6.74
N VAL A 56 -2.16 -7.25 -5.68
CA VAL A 56 -2.88 -8.07 -4.69
C VAL A 56 -4.38 -8.10 -4.97
N TRP A 57 -4.99 -6.96 -5.29
CA TRP A 57 -6.45 -6.79 -5.40
C TRP A 57 -6.95 -6.43 -6.81
N GLY A 58 -6.07 -6.29 -7.80
CA GLY A 58 -6.44 -5.90 -9.16
C GLY A 58 -7.10 -7.02 -9.98
N GLU A 59 -8.33 -7.40 -9.62
CA GLU A 59 -9.21 -8.25 -10.44
C GLU A 59 -10.50 -7.52 -10.86
N ASP A 60 -10.39 -6.26 -11.28
CA ASP A 60 -11.33 -5.65 -12.24
C ASP A 60 -10.75 -4.32 -12.73
N THR A 61 -10.19 -4.28 -13.93
CA THR A 61 -9.66 -3.03 -14.52
C THR A 61 -10.78 -2.07 -14.95
N SER A 62 -12.06 -2.49 -14.91
CA SER A 62 -13.21 -1.66 -15.28
C SER A 62 -13.75 -0.76 -14.17
N LEU A 63 -13.46 -1.06 -12.89
CA LEU A 63 -14.00 -0.32 -11.73
C LEU A 63 -13.13 0.87 -11.29
N GLY A 64 -11.92 1.01 -11.86
CA GLY A 64 -10.98 2.06 -11.50
C GLY A 64 -10.56 2.05 -10.02
N TRP A 65 -9.76 3.03 -9.62
CA TRP A 65 -9.16 3.21 -8.30
C TRP A 65 -10.13 3.07 -7.10
N ARG A 66 -11.45 3.17 -7.33
CA ARG A 66 -12.52 3.04 -6.33
C ARG A 66 -12.60 1.64 -5.70
N SER A 67 -12.07 0.61 -6.36
CA SER A 67 -12.08 -0.76 -5.82
C SER A 67 -10.99 -1.00 -4.77
N ILE A 68 -9.96 -0.14 -4.68
CA ILE A 68 -8.77 -0.39 -3.84
C ILE A 68 -8.93 0.17 -2.42
N CYS A 69 -9.89 1.08 -2.20
CA CYS A 69 -10.04 1.84 -0.95
C CYS A 69 -11.44 1.74 -0.31
N GLN A 70 -12.25 0.74 -0.68
CA GLN A 70 -13.54 0.48 0.00
C GLN A 70 -13.38 -0.55 1.12
#